data_AF-A0A956LGV4-F1
#
_entry.id   AF-A0A956LGV4-F1
#
_cell.length_a   1.000
_cell.length_b   1.000
_cell.length_c   1.000
_cell.angle_alpha   90.00
_cell.angle_beta   90.00
_cell.angle_gamma   90.00
#
_symmetry.space_group_name_H-M   'P 1'
#
loop_
_entity.id
_entity.type
_entity.pdbx_description
1 polymer ?
#
loop_
_entity_poly.entity_id
_entity_poly.type
_entity_poly.pdbx_seq_one_letter_code
_entity_poly.pdbx_strand_id
1 'polypeptide(L)'
;MTVKPLTLSERMTVKFVLAMNRLTTGEVHPPDTAEEFIRFMGIRGFFRYLNFLNKFNKLMDKELGPANAQTLVGLAALMAGCGFCGYGHTLTGALMIFKERGELHPVHPFSISALFELEDHEVVEKLDEMLTKPGFEDLRRQTKRMYEIFLGELEPETEEDELLKGILDFWRWTVECTIIEGIHIVPENAKTFNSIGRDKALRKRYDAALAAEREAMAN
;
A
#
# COMPACT_ATOMS: atom_id res chain seq x y z
N MET A 1 14.11 2.05 -24.23
CA MET A 1 13.55 0.68 -24.28
C MET A 1 12.38 0.70 -25.25
N THR A 2 12.34 -0.15 -26.27
CA THR A 2 11.17 -0.27 -27.17
C THR A 2 10.10 -1.11 -26.48
N VAL A 3 8.95 -0.51 -26.20
CA VAL A 3 7.82 -1.17 -25.56
C VAL A 3 7.21 -2.20 -26.51
N LYS A 4 7.16 -3.47 -26.11
CA LYS A 4 6.54 -4.54 -26.91
C LYS A 4 5.01 -4.34 -26.96
N PRO A 5 4.38 -4.27 -28.14
CA PRO A 5 2.93 -4.17 -28.23
C PRO A 5 2.26 -5.46 -27.73
N LEU A 6 1.14 -5.31 -27.03
CA LEU A 6 0.31 -6.44 -26.59
C LEU A 6 -0.39 -7.12 -27.78
N THR A 7 -0.45 -8.44 -27.72
CA THR A 7 -1.29 -9.28 -28.58
C THR A 7 -2.78 -9.05 -28.31
N LEU A 8 -3.67 -9.54 -29.20
CA LEU A 8 -5.12 -9.42 -28.99
C LEU A 8 -5.57 -10.12 -27.70
N SER A 9 -5.06 -11.32 -27.40
CA SER A 9 -5.40 -12.07 -26.20
C SER A 9 -4.94 -11.37 -24.93
N GLU A 10 -3.74 -10.78 -24.93
CA GLU A 10 -3.22 -9.99 -23.81
C GLU A 10 -4.10 -8.76 -23.56
N ARG A 11 -4.45 -8.00 -24.61
CA ARG A 11 -5.37 -6.84 -24.48
C ARG A 11 -6.74 -7.22 -23.93
N MET A 12 -7.30 -8.34 -24.37
CA MET A 12 -8.58 -8.84 -23.85
C MET A 12 -8.45 -9.27 -22.38
N THR A 13 -7.32 -9.86 -22.01
CA THR A 13 -7.03 -10.25 -20.62
C THR A 13 -6.92 -9.01 -19.73
N VAL A 14 -6.19 -7.97 -20.15
CA VAL A 14 -6.10 -6.69 -19.43
C VAL A 14 -7.50 -6.12 -19.19
N LYS A 15 -8.32 -6.00 -20.24
CA LYS A 15 -9.70 -5.50 -20.11
C LYS A 15 -10.54 -6.31 -19.12
N PHE A 16 -10.41 -7.64 -19.15
CA PHE A 16 -11.10 -8.51 -18.20
C PHE A 16 -10.63 -8.25 -16.76
N VAL A 17 -9.33 -8.16 -16.52
CA VAL A 17 -8.75 -7.88 -15.19
C VAL A 17 -9.22 -6.54 -14.66
N LEU A 18 -9.24 -5.50 -15.49
CA LEU A 18 -9.69 -4.17 -15.09
C LEU A 18 -11.19 -4.14 -14.76
N ALA A 19 -12.01 -4.86 -15.53
CA ALA A 19 -13.42 -5.01 -15.23
C ALA A 19 -13.61 -5.74 -13.88
N MET A 20 -12.89 -6.84 -13.65
CA MET A 20 -12.93 -7.57 -12.38
C MET A 20 -12.49 -6.71 -11.21
N ASN A 21 -11.40 -5.96 -11.35
CA ASN A 21 -10.90 -5.08 -10.30
C ASN A 21 -11.97 -4.04 -9.92
N ARG A 22 -12.54 -3.34 -10.90
CA ARG A 22 -13.64 -2.39 -10.68
C ARG A 22 -14.83 -3.02 -9.95
N LEU A 23 -15.19 -4.26 -10.29
CA LEU A 23 -16.27 -4.98 -9.63
C LEU A 23 -15.93 -5.33 -8.16
N THR A 24 -14.68 -5.67 -7.88
CA THR A 24 -14.24 -6.12 -6.54
C THR A 24 -13.94 -4.97 -5.58
N THR A 25 -13.23 -3.93 -6.02
CA THR A 25 -12.77 -2.81 -5.18
C THR A 25 -13.73 -1.63 -5.23
N GLY A 26 -14.57 -1.54 -6.26
CA GLY A 26 -15.39 -0.37 -6.54
C GLY A 26 -14.60 0.79 -7.17
N GLU A 27 -13.31 0.58 -7.46
CA GLU A 27 -12.42 1.60 -7.99
C GLU A 27 -11.72 1.11 -9.26
N VAL A 28 -11.49 2.01 -10.20
CA VAL A 28 -10.65 1.72 -11.37
C VAL A 28 -9.22 2.06 -10.98
N HIS A 29 -8.42 1.03 -10.73
CA HIS A 29 -6.96 1.16 -10.68
C HIS A 29 -6.44 1.50 -12.08
N PRO A 30 -5.29 2.17 -12.20
CA PRO A 30 -4.72 2.52 -13.49
C PRO A 30 -4.70 1.31 -14.43
N PRO A 31 -5.21 1.46 -15.67
CA PRO A 31 -5.27 0.36 -16.63
C PRO A 31 -3.90 -0.24 -16.95
N ASP A 32 -2.87 0.57 -16.76
CA ASP A 32 -1.52 0.34 -17.25
C ASP A 32 -0.78 -0.73 -16.43
N THR A 33 -1.10 -0.89 -15.14
CA THR A 33 -0.37 -1.82 -14.26
C THR A 33 -0.61 -3.29 -14.62
N ALA A 34 -1.86 -3.65 -14.93
CA ALA A 34 -2.18 -5.00 -15.41
C ALA A 34 -1.58 -5.27 -16.80
N GLU A 35 -1.51 -4.23 -17.64
CA GLU A 35 -0.87 -4.29 -18.95
C GLU A 35 0.64 -4.52 -18.83
N GLU A 36 1.34 -3.78 -17.97
CA GLU A 36 2.79 -3.94 -17.77
C GLU A 36 3.12 -5.34 -17.23
N PHE A 37 2.38 -5.83 -16.23
CA PHE A 37 2.61 -7.19 -15.75
C PHE A 37 2.40 -8.22 -16.85
N ILE A 38 1.29 -8.15 -17.59
CA ILE A 38 1.02 -9.08 -18.69
C ILE A 38 2.09 -8.96 -19.79
N ARG A 39 2.61 -7.75 -20.08
CA ARG A 39 3.67 -7.54 -21.07
C ARG A 39 4.99 -8.20 -20.63
N PHE A 40 5.34 -8.08 -19.35
CA PHE A 40 6.60 -8.57 -18.79
C PHE A 40 6.61 -10.10 -18.63
N MET A 41 5.56 -10.69 -18.04
CA MET A 41 5.55 -12.11 -17.67
C MET A 41 4.56 -12.97 -18.47
N GLY A 42 3.79 -12.37 -19.38
CA GLY A 42 2.73 -13.02 -20.12
C GLY A 42 1.50 -13.36 -19.26
N ILE A 43 0.41 -13.77 -19.91
CA ILE A 43 -0.86 -14.10 -19.25
C ILE A 43 -0.68 -15.17 -18.16
N ARG A 44 0.06 -16.26 -18.47
CA ARG A 44 0.27 -17.35 -17.52
C ARG A 44 1.13 -16.92 -16.32
N GLY A 45 2.17 -16.13 -16.56
CA GLY A 45 2.97 -15.56 -15.47
C GLY A 45 2.11 -14.68 -14.58
N PHE A 46 1.26 -13.84 -15.18
CA PHE A 46 0.39 -12.91 -14.48
C PHE A 46 -0.57 -13.64 -13.53
N PHE A 47 -1.22 -14.71 -13.99
CA PHE A 47 -2.11 -15.49 -13.11
C PHE A 47 -1.35 -16.25 -12.01
N ARG A 48 -0.10 -16.70 -12.25
CA ARG A 48 0.74 -17.29 -11.19
C ARG A 48 1.09 -16.23 -10.15
N TYR A 49 1.45 -15.03 -10.60
CA TYR A 49 1.71 -13.88 -9.75
C TYR A 49 0.48 -13.52 -8.90
N LEU A 50 -0.72 -13.43 -9.49
CA LEU A 50 -1.95 -13.18 -8.73
C LEU A 50 -2.21 -14.25 -7.65
N ASN A 51 -1.95 -15.52 -7.97
CA ASN A 51 -2.11 -16.60 -7.00
C ASN A 51 -1.07 -16.51 -5.86
N PHE A 52 0.18 -16.15 -6.18
CA PHE A 52 1.20 -15.87 -5.18
C PHE A 52 0.78 -14.70 -4.29
N LEU A 53 0.38 -13.57 -4.88
CA LEU A 53 -0.10 -12.38 -4.16
C LEU A 53 -1.26 -12.72 -3.22
N ASN A 54 -2.24 -13.50 -3.67
CA ASN A 54 -3.34 -13.93 -2.82
C ASN A 54 -2.88 -14.79 -1.62
N LYS A 55 -1.89 -15.66 -1.80
CA LYS A 55 -1.32 -16.43 -0.69
C LYS A 55 -0.53 -15.55 0.27
N PHE A 56 0.28 -14.63 -0.27
CA PHE A 56 1.08 -13.72 0.51
C PHE A 56 0.22 -12.76 1.33
N ASN A 57 -0.83 -12.18 0.73
CA ASN A 57 -1.82 -11.35 1.44
C ASN A 57 -2.50 -12.12 2.57
N LYS A 58 -2.88 -13.38 2.35
CA LYS A 58 -3.48 -14.20 3.43
C LYS A 58 -2.51 -14.47 4.57
N LEU A 59 -1.23 -14.63 4.27
CA LEU A 59 -0.20 -14.79 5.30
C LEU A 59 -0.04 -13.49 6.09
N MET A 60 0.11 -12.35 5.41
CA MET A 60 0.19 -11.04 6.07
C MET A 60 -1.05 -10.74 6.93
N ASP A 61 -2.25 -10.96 6.40
CA ASP A 61 -3.50 -10.75 7.14
C ASP A 61 -3.57 -11.64 8.40
N LYS A 62 -3.03 -12.86 8.32
CA LYS A 62 -3.00 -13.82 9.44
C LYS A 62 -2.00 -13.41 10.53
N GLU A 63 -0.78 -13.05 10.14
CA GLU A 63 0.31 -12.80 11.10
C GLU A 63 0.32 -11.36 11.63
N LEU A 64 -0.07 -10.39 10.80
CA LEU A 64 0.03 -8.96 11.12
C LEU A 64 -1.34 -8.32 11.41
N GLY A 65 -2.43 -8.97 10.97
CA GLY A 65 -3.76 -8.38 10.91
C GLY A 65 -3.94 -7.50 9.67
N PRO A 66 -5.15 -7.44 9.09
CA PRO A 66 -5.36 -6.85 7.77
C PRO A 66 -5.05 -5.35 7.71
N ALA A 67 -5.34 -4.59 8.77
CA ALA A 67 -5.06 -3.16 8.78
C ALA A 67 -3.55 -2.87 8.82
N ASN A 68 -2.82 -3.53 9.73
CA ASN A 68 -1.37 -3.36 9.85
C ASN A 68 -0.65 -3.89 8.61
N ALA A 69 -1.10 -5.02 8.05
CA ALA A 69 -0.60 -5.55 6.79
C ALA A 69 -0.69 -4.49 5.68
N GLN A 70 -1.86 -3.86 5.50
CA GLN A 70 -2.03 -2.78 4.52
C GLN A 70 -1.15 -1.57 4.84
N THR A 71 -1.02 -1.16 6.10
CA THR A 71 -0.15 -0.04 6.46
C THR A 71 1.32 -0.33 6.16
N LEU A 72 1.85 -1.50 6.55
CA LEU A 72 3.24 -1.91 6.30
C LEU A 72 3.53 -2.02 4.81
N VAL A 73 2.60 -2.59 4.04
CA VAL A 73 2.61 -2.62 2.57
C VAL A 73 2.66 -1.19 2.00
N GLY A 74 1.91 -0.24 2.55
CA GLY A 74 1.99 1.17 2.15
C GLY A 74 3.34 1.82 2.47
N LEU A 75 3.91 1.55 3.64
CA LEU A 75 5.21 2.07 4.05
C LEU A 75 6.35 1.47 3.21
N ALA A 76 6.33 0.17 2.92
CA ALA A 76 7.30 -0.46 2.02
C ALA A 76 7.23 0.12 0.59
N ALA A 77 6.02 0.43 0.11
CA ALA A 77 5.86 1.12 -1.16
C ALA A 77 6.42 2.55 -1.14
N LEU A 78 6.28 3.26 -0.01
CA LEU A 78 6.85 4.59 0.20
C LEU A 78 8.39 4.57 0.18
N MET A 79 9.01 3.62 0.89
CA MET A 79 10.47 3.39 0.85
C MET A 79 10.97 3.12 -0.58
N ALA A 80 10.15 2.46 -1.38
CA ALA A 80 10.44 2.16 -2.78
C ALA A 80 10.05 3.31 -3.75
N GLY A 81 9.64 4.47 -3.22
CA GLY A 81 9.35 5.69 -3.99
C GLY A 81 7.97 5.74 -4.66
N CYS A 82 7.03 4.87 -4.27
CA CYS A 82 5.72 4.75 -4.92
C CYS A 82 4.60 5.43 -4.12
N GLY A 83 4.23 6.65 -4.50
CA GLY A 83 3.10 7.37 -3.92
C GLY A 83 1.74 6.70 -4.15
N PHE A 84 1.55 6.06 -5.30
CA PHE A 84 0.30 5.35 -5.62
C PHE A 84 -0.02 4.22 -4.64
N CYS A 85 0.92 3.28 -4.52
CA CYS A 85 0.78 2.17 -3.59
C CYS A 85 0.85 2.67 -2.14
N GLY A 86 1.77 3.60 -1.83
CA GLY A 86 1.94 4.16 -0.49
C GLY A 86 0.65 4.78 0.07
N TYR A 87 0.06 5.73 -0.64
CA TYR A 87 -1.19 6.36 -0.18
C TYR A 87 -2.36 5.39 -0.21
N GLY A 88 -2.50 4.56 -1.25
CA GLY A 88 -3.67 3.70 -1.34
C GLY A 88 -3.71 2.60 -0.26
N HIS A 89 -2.56 2.02 0.07
CA HIS A 89 -2.47 0.98 1.08
C HIS A 89 -2.59 1.55 2.50
N THR A 90 -1.96 2.68 2.80
CA THR A 90 -2.14 3.35 4.11
C THR A 90 -3.56 3.86 4.31
N LEU A 91 -4.23 4.38 3.27
CA LEU A 91 -5.65 4.70 3.33
C LEU A 91 -6.51 3.46 3.62
N THR A 92 -6.18 2.33 2.98
CA THR A 92 -6.90 1.07 3.16
C THR A 92 -6.79 0.60 4.61
N GLY A 93 -5.58 0.59 5.18
CA GLY A 93 -5.36 0.28 6.60
C GLY A 93 -6.07 1.25 7.54
N ALA A 94 -6.01 2.55 7.23
CA ALA A 94 -6.66 3.59 8.03
C ALA A 94 -8.19 3.44 8.07
N LEU A 95 -8.82 3.14 6.93
CA LEU A 95 -10.26 2.91 6.87
C LEU A 95 -10.69 1.63 7.61
N MET A 96 -9.84 0.58 7.61
CA MET A 96 -10.11 -0.64 8.37
C MET A 96 -10.15 -0.36 9.87
N ILE A 97 -9.15 0.36 10.38
CA ILE A 97 -9.08 0.73 11.80
C ILE A 97 -10.21 1.69 12.17
N PHE A 98 -10.51 2.68 11.34
CA PHE A 98 -11.63 3.58 11.57
C PHE A 98 -12.98 2.84 11.59
N LYS A 99 -13.15 1.84 10.74
CA LYS A 99 -14.36 1.00 10.74
C LYS A 99 -14.50 0.19 12.03
N GLU A 100 -13.39 -0.35 12.54
CA GLU A 100 -13.38 -1.23 13.71
C GLU A 100 -13.46 -0.43 15.03
N ARG A 101 -12.67 0.63 15.15
CA ARG A 101 -12.45 1.37 16.41
C ARG A 101 -13.10 2.75 16.43
N GLY A 102 -13.45 3.31 15.27
CA GLY A 102 -13.93 4.70 15.17
C GLY A 102 -12.82 5.74 15.32
N GLU A 103 -11.55 5.31 15.27
CA GLU A 103 -10.38 6.14 15.53
C GLU A 103 -9.58 6.39 14.25
N LEU A 104 -9.00 7.59 14.13
CA LEU A 104 -8.10 7.91 13.01
C LEU A 104 -6.76 7.21 13.20
N HIS A 105 -6.38 6.44 12.18
CA HIS A 105 -5.08 5.81 12.12
C HIS A 105 -3.97 6.86 11.97
N PRO A 106 -2.87 6.80 12.74
CA PRO A 106 -1.81 7.82 12.69
C PRO A 106 -1.08 7.83 11.34
N VAL A 107 -0.99 6.69 10.66
CA VAL A 107 -0.38 6.54 9.34
C VAL A 107 -1.48 6.52 8.27
N HIS A 108 -1.62 7.58 7.50
CA HIS A 108 -2.62 7.75 6.45
C HIS A 108 -2.07 8.66 5.35
N PRO A 109 -2.74 8.81 4.18
CA PRO A 109 -2.14 9.48 3.01
C PRO A 109 -1.54 10.86 3.27
N PHE A 110 -2.25 11.70 4.04
CA PHE A 110 -1.79 13.06 4.34
C PHE A 110 -0.68 13.08 5.40
N SER A 111 -0.61 12.10 6.29
CA SER A 111 0.45 12.06 7.31
C SER A 111 1.76 11.55 6.74
N ILE A 112 1.71 10.70 5.71
CA ILE A 112 2.90 10.14 5.07
C ILE A 112 3.42 10.95 3.89
N SER A 113 2.66 11.91 3.36
CA SER A 113 3.07 12.67 2.18
C SER A 113 4.34 13.49 2.39
N ALA A 114 4.52 14.03 3.61
CA ALA A 114 5.72 14.77 3.96
C ALA A 114 6.95 13.85 4.09
N LEU A 115 6.77 12.54 4.28
CA LEU A 115 7.87 11.59 4.45
C LEU A 115 8.67 11.39 3.16
N PHE A 116 8.11 11.70 2.00
CA PHE A 116 8.83 11.64 0.71
C PHE A 116 9.96 12.67 0.58
N GLU A 117 9.94 13.72 1.40
CA GLU A 117 10.91 14.82 1.37
C GLU A 117 11.97 14.70 2.47
N LEU A 118 11.91 13.65 3.29
CA LEU A 118 12.79 13.42 4.43
C LEU A 118 13.90 12.42 4.07
N GLU A 119 15.01 12.50 4.78
CA GLU A 119 16.03 11.44 4.76
C GLU A 119 15.54 10.19 5.52
N ASP A 120 16.07 9.02 5.19
CA ASP A 120 15.57 7.74 5.72
C ASP A 120 15.51 7.70 7.26
N HIS A 121 16.52 8.26 7.95
CA HIS A 121 16.56 8.31 9.41
C HIS A 121 15.48 9.23 10.00
N GLU A 122 15.20 10.37 9.36
CA GLU A 122 14.14 11.30 9.75
C GLU A 122 12.75 10.65 9.55
N VAL A 123 12.60 9.82 8.51
CA VAL A 123 11.36 9.05 8.29
C VAL A 123 11.12 8.06 9.42
N VAL A 124 12.16 7.34 9.87
CA VAL A 124 12.06 6.40 10.99
C VAL A 124 11.64 7.12 12.28
N GLU A 125 12.30 8.22 12.61
CA GLU A 125 11.95 9.04 13.77
C GLU A 125 10.50 9.53 13.69
N LYS A 126 10.07 10.01 12.51
CA LYS A 126 8.73 10.53 12.34
C LYS A 126 7.65 9.45 12.48
N LEU A 127 7.89 8.28 11.90
CA LEU A 127 6.98 7.15 12.03
C LEU A 127 6.92 6.63 13.47
N ASP A 128 8.05 6.63 14.18
CA ASP A 128 8.13 6.26 15.60
C ASP A 128 7.25 7.20 16.45
N GLU A 129 7.35 8.52 16.24
CA GLU A 129 6.49 9.53 16.89
C GLU A 129 5.00 9.29 16.61
N MET A 130 4.64 9.10 15.34
CA MET A 130 3.25 8.92 14.90
C MET A 130 2.61 7.69 15.53
N LEU A 131 3.38 6.62 15.71
CA LEU A 131 2.93 5.33 16.23
C LEU A 131 3.06 5.20 17.75
N THR A 132 3.32 6.29 18.48
CA THR A 132 3.29 6.30 19.96
C THR A 132 1.88 6.23 20.55
N LYS A 133 0.83 6.44 19.75
CA LYS A 133 -0.57 6.35 20.20
C LYS A 133 -0.87 4.94 20.73
N PRO A 134 -1.66 4.79 21.82
CA PRO A 134 -2.04 3.48 22.34
C PRO A 134 -2.71 2.60 21.28
N GLY A 135 -2.37 1.31 21.25
CA GLY A 135 -2.95 0.33 20.33
C GLY A 135 -2.24 0.23 18.96
N PHE A 136 -1.07 0.87 18.81
CA PHE A 136 -0.20 0.81 17.63
C PHE A 136 1.22 0.27 17.95
N GLU A 137 1.43 -0.31 19.13
CA GLU A 137 2.75 -0.74 19.62
C GLU A 137 3.38 -1.81 18.72
N ASP A 138 2.58 -2.78 18.25
CA ASP A 138 3.05 -3.81 17.31
C ASP A 138 3.45 -3.21 15.97
N LEU A 139 2.60 -2.33 15.41
CA LEU A 139 2.87 -1.66 14.15
C LEU A 139 4.12 -0.76 14.24
N ARG A 140 4.32 -0.09 15.37
CA ARG A 140 5.54 0.68 15.67
C ARG A 140 6.77 -0.21 15.64
N ARG A 141 6.76 -1.34 16.37
CA ARG A 141 7.86 -2.31 16.39
C ARG A 141 8.15 -2.83 14.97
N GLN A 142 7.11 -3.27 14.26
CA GLN A 142 7.21 -3.84 12.92
C GLN A 142 7.75 -2.83 11.91
N THR A 143 7.29 -1.59 11.97
CA THR A 143 7.77 -0.51 11.08
C THR A 143 9.25 -0.24 11.32
N LYS A 144 9.69 -0.13 12.58
CA LYS A 144 11.10 0.05 12.92
C LYS A 144 11.97 -1.10 12.38
N ARG A 145 11.59 -2.35 12.66
CA ARG A 145 12.31 -3.54 12.17
C ARG A 145 12.36 -3.58 10.65
N MET A 146 11.27 -3.24 9.97
CA MET A 146 11.20 -3.20 8.52
C MET A 146 12.16 -2.14 7.93
N TYR A 147 12.30 -0.97 8.57
CA TYR A 147 13.30 0.04 8.17
C TYR A 147 14.73 -0.45 8.41
N GLU A 148 15.03 -1.06 9.56
CA GLU A 148 16.36 -1.62 9.86
C GLU A 148 16.74 -2.69 8.81
N ILE A 149 15.79 -3.53 8.37
CA ILE A 149 15.98 -4.49 7.28
C ILE A 149 16.20 -3.78 5.94
N PHE A 150 15.38 -2.76 5.61
CA PHE A 150 15.48 -2.01 4.35
C PHE A 150 16.84 -1.33 4.20
N LEU A 151 17.38 -0.76 5.27
CA LEU A 151 18.68 -0.09 5.31
C LEU A 151 19.87 -1.06 5.37
N GLY A 152 19.61 -2.36 5.56
CA GLY A 152 20.65 -3.38 5.73
C GLY A 152 21.34 -3.34 7.11
N GLU A 153 20.70 -2.71 8.10
CA GLU A 153 21.17 -2.63 9.48
C GLU A 153 20.77 -3.86 10.32
N LEU A 154 19.74 -4.59 9.88
CA LEU A 154 19.25 -5.82 10.50
C LEU A 154 19.14 -6.94 9.45
N GLU A 155 19.82 -8.05 9.70
CA GLU A 155 19.57 -9.29 8.96
C GLU A 155 18.33 -9.99 9.55
N PRO A 156 17.42 -10.56 8.73
CA PRO A 156 16.26 -11.29 9.24
C PRO A 156 16.67 -12.51 10.07
N GLU A 157 16.14 -12.62 11.29
CA GLU A 157 16.43 -13.76 12.19
C GLU A 157 15.16 -14.48 12.66
N THR A 158 13.99 -13.84 12.53
CA THR A 158 12.70 -14.37 12.98
C THR A 158 11.72 -14.55 11.81
N GLU A 159 10.67 -15.34 12.03
CA GLU A 159 9.59 -15.47 11.03
C GLU A 159 8.89 -14.13 10.74
N GLU A 160 8.79 -13.22 11.74
CA GLU A 160 8.27 -11.86 11.53
C GLU A 160 9.20 -11.06 10.61
N ASP A 161 10.52 -11.16 10.79
CA ASP A 161 11.50 -10.45 9.94
C ASP A 161 11.48 -10.95 8.51
N GLU A 162 11.40 -12.26 8.31
CA GLU A 162 11.28 -12.86 6.97
C GLU A 162 10.00 -12.40 6.27
N LEU A 163 8.90 -12.24 7.02
CA LEU A 163 7.67 -11.67 6.49
C LEU A 163 7.84 -10.20 6.12
N LEU A 164 8.44 -9.37 6.99
CA LEU A 164 8.71 -7.96 6.72
C LEU A 164 9.65 -7.78 5.52
N LYS A 165 10.72 -8.58 5.43
CA LYS A 165 11.60 -8.63 4.26
C LYS A 165 10.83 -9.04 3.00
N GLY A 166 9.94 -10.02 3.10
CA GLY A 166 9.05 -10.43 2.01
C GLY A 166 8.18 -9.27 1.50
N ILE A 167 7.68 -8.41 2.40
CA ILE A 167 6.91 -7.21 2.02
C ILE A 167 7.79 -6.24 1.23
N LEU A 168 9.00 -5.95 1.72
CA LEU A 168 9.96 -5.08 1.06
C LEU A 168 10.35 -5.59 -0.33
N ASP A 169 10.74 -6.86 -0.43
CA ASP A 169 11.17 -7.49 -1.69
C ASP A 169 10.04 -7.47 -2.72
N PHE A 170 8.83 -7.80 -2.27
CA PHE A 170 7.65 -7.82 -3.12
C PHE A 170 7.36 -6.45 -3.72
N TRP A 171 7.41 -5.40 -2.89
CA TRP A 171 7.11 -4.06 -3.33
C TRP A 171 8.21 -3.38 -4.11
N ARG A 172 9.48 -3.65 -3.79
CA ARG A 172 10.61 -3.24 -4.63
C ARG A 172 10.44 -3.69 -6.08
N TRP A 173 9.91 -4.89 -6.30
CA TRP A 173 9.65 -5.38 -7.66
C TRP A 173 8.45 -4.68 -8.32
N THR A 174 7.37 -4.40 -7.57
CA THR A 174 6.17 -3.76 -8.17
C THR A 174 6.26 -2.26 -8.40
N VAL A 175 7.13 -1.54 -7.69
CA VAL A 175 7.27 -0.08 -7.89
C VAL A 175 7.81 0.28 -9.27
N GLU A 176 8.47 -0.66 -9.96
CA GLU A 176 8.86 -0.51 -11.37
C GLU A 176 7.65 -0.19 -12.27
N CYS A 177 6.45 -0.69 -11.94
CA CYS A 177 5.22 -0.36 -12.66
C CYS A 177 4.88 1.13 -12.55
N THR A 178 5.07 1.75 -11.39
CA THR A 178 4.76 3.17 -11.19
C THR A 178 5.82 4.13 -11.72
N ILE A 179 7.08 3.68 -11.81
CA ILE A 179 8.16 4.42 -12.48
C ILE A 179 7.89 4.52 -13.98
N ILE A 180 7.38 3.45 -14.60
CA ILE A 180 7.02 3.42 -16.03
C ILE A 180 5.77 4.28 -16.29
N GLU A 181 4.81 4.27 -15.36
CA GLU A 181 3.52 4.95 -15.56
C GLU A 181 3.53 6.44 -15.15
N GLY A 182 4.58 6.93 -14.48
CA GLY A 182 4.67 8.33 -14.04
C GLY A 182 3.57 8.75 -13.06
N ILE A 183 3.00 7.79 -12.33
CA ILE A 183 1.81 8.00 -11.49
C ILE A 183 2.25 8.58 -10.14
N HIS A 184 2.46 9.88 -10.11
CA HIS A 184 2.43 10.66 -8.89
C HIS A 184 0.97 10.99 -8.58
N ILE A 185 0.34 10.21 -7.71
CA ILE A 185 -0.92 10.66 -7.09
C ILE A 185 -0.59 11.57 -5.91
N VAL A 186 -1.53 12.46 -5.60
CA VAL A 186 -1.54 13.24 -4.35
C VAL A 186 -2.44 12.57 -3.32
N PRO A 187 -2.25 12.81 -2.01
CA PRO A 187 -3.02 12.17 -0.94
C PRO A 187 -4.54 12.24 -1.10
N GLU A 188 -5.07 13.34 -1.65
CA GLU A 188 -6.50 13.56 -1.89
C GLU A 188 -7.08 12.58 -2.90
N ASN A 189 -6.25 12.12 -3.84
CA ASN A 189 -6.61 11.20 -4.91
C ASN A 189 -6.32 9.73 -4.55
N ALA A 190 -5.96 9.46 -3.30
CA ALA A 190 -5.69 8.11 -2.82
C ALA A 190 -6.92 7.20 -2.98
N LYS A 191 -6.65 6.02 -3.54
CA LYS A 191 -7.60 4.96 -3.86
C LYS A 191 -7.32 3.73 -3.01
N THR A 192 -8.34 3.03 -2.55
CA THR A 192 -8.18 1.83 -1.72
C THR A 192 -7.93 0.59 -2.58
N PHE A 193 -7.24 -0.41 -2.04
CA PHE A 193 -6.87 -1.62 -2.79
C PHE A 193 -7.76 -2.85 -2.54
N ASN A 194 -8.83 -2.71 -1.75
CA ASN A 194 -9.77 -3.82 -1.50
C ASN A 194 -11.23 -3.34 -1.45
N SER A 195 -12.13 -4.25 -1.08
CA SER A 195 -13.57 -3.98 -1.06
C SER A 195 -14.00 -2.88 -0.08
N ILE A 196 -13.14 -2.41 0.83
CA ILE A 196 -13.46 -1.29 1.73
C ILE A 196 -13.77 -0.01 0.96
N GLY A 197 -13.18 0.17 -0.24
CA GLY A 197 -13.46 1.28 -1.13
C GLY A 197 -14.91 1.38 -1.61
N ARG A 198 -15.68 0.30 -1.49
CA ARG A 198 -17.10 0.26 -1.82
C ARG A 198 -17.97 0.92 -0.75
N ASP A 199 -17.49 1.01 0.48
CA ASP A 199 -18.22 1.65 1.57
C ASP A 199 -18.04 3.17 1.55
N LYS A 200 -18.79 3.82 0.64
CA LYS A 200 -18.74 5.28 0.48
C LYS A 200 -19.21 6.04 1.73
N ALA A 201 -20.05 5.42 2.56
CA ALA A 201 -20.51 6.01 3.82
C ALA A 201 -19.39 6.02 4.86
N LEU A 202 -18.63 4.92 4.99
CA LEU A 202 -17.41 4.86 5.81
C LEU A 202 -16.40 5.91 5.34
N ARG A 203 -16.11 5.97 4.03
CA ARG A 203 -15.16 6.96 3.49
C ARG A 203 -15.57 8.39 3.84
N LYS A 204 -16.85 8.74 3.66
CA LYS A 204 -17.37 10.07 4.02
C LYS A 204 -17.19 10.39 5.52
N ARG A 205 -17.47 9.43 6.41
CA ARG A 205 -17.27 9.63 7.87
C ARG A 205 -15.79 9.79 8.22
N TYR A 206 -14.92 9.00 7.60
CA TYR A 206 -13.48 9.09 7.78
C TYR A 206 -12.94 10.45 7.31
N ASP A 207 -13.31 10.91 6.11
CA ASP A 207 -12.87 12.19 5.56
C ASP A 207 -13.35 13.36 6.45
N ALA A 208 -14.57 13.28 6.99
CA ALA A 208 -15.09 14.29 7.92
C ALA A 208 -14.33 14.31 9.26
N ALA A 209 -14.00 13.14 9.82
CA ALA A 209 -13.20 13.05 11.04
C ALA A 209 -11.80 13.62 10.82
N LEU A 210 -11.19 13.33 9.66
CA LEU A 210 -9.87 13.84 9.30
C LEU A 210 -9.87 15.36 9.10
N ALA A 211 -10.91 15.91 8.47
CA ALA A 211 -11.05 17.37 8.33
C ALA A 211 -11.14 18.05 9.70
N ALA A 212 -11.92 17.50 10.63
CA ALA A 212 -12.05 18.03 11.98
C ALA A 212 -10.74 17.97 12.78
N GLU A 213 -9.95 16.88 12.68
CA GLU A 213 -8.63 16.79 13.32
C GLU A 213 -7.67 17.84 12.76
N ARG A 214 -7.65 18.04 11.44
CA ARG A 214 -6.79 19.04 10.79
C ARG A 214 -7.18 20.48 11.17
N GLU A 215 -8.46 20.78 11.26
CA GLU A 215 -8.94 22.09 11.75
C GLU A 215 -8.55 22.31 13.21
N ALA A 216 -8.61 21.27 14.06
CA ALA A 216 -8.20 21.38 15.45
C ALA A 216 -6.68 21.60 15.62
N MET A 217 -5.85 21.07 14.72
CA MET A 217 -4.40 21.28 14.75
C MET A 217 -3.96 22.65 14.19
N ALA A 218 -4.83 23.32 13.43
CA ALA A 218 -4.55 24.62 12.82
C ALA A 218 -4.90 25.82 13.73
N ASN A 219 -5.64 25.59 14.81
CA ASN A 219 -6.06 26.59 15.80
C ASN A 219 -5.26 26.47 17.09
#